data_AF-A0A9Q0RMC1-F1
#
_entry.id   AF-A0A9Q0RMC1-F1
#
_cell.length_a   1.000
_cell.length_b   1.000
_cell.length_c   1.000
_cell.angle_alpha   90.00
_cell.angle_beta   90.00
_cell.angle_gamma   90.00
#
_symmetry.space_group_name_H-M   'P 1'
#
loop_
_entity.id
_entity.type
_entity.pdbx_description
1 polymer ?
#
loop_
_entity_poly.entity_id
_entity_poly.type
_entity_poly.pdbx_seq_one_letter_code
_entity_poly.pdbx_strand_id
1 'polypeptide(L)'
;MRTLIDFVLFSYSYAAVNNHLEPILNFVSDSGSYERSAGLFAQCLDLSAFFLWARYKQLKHYLQVKIPEMIMSNDGQLKYEIGSIRKTLDRLNRINYVSLLLSFVAIFCMTMVGNFRCNEFFLLHAIGGILLFYLWPVYTGCMIYMNHHLYRTFKIESPPLTLILGFIIQLVSLVFMFIFNAMAMVQFGWNRFFTEQERLHWTSDEPGYWFHVIGTGSEWVLLISFAVTLLCISKRMKKCNEWNLINLG
;
A
#
# COMPACT_ATOMS: atom_id res chain seq x y z
N MET A 1 -9.98 -5.47 -7.32
CA MET A 1 -9.50 -5.16 -5.97
C MET A 1 -9.63 -6.35 -5.01
N ARG A 2 -10.80 -7.03 -4.91
CA ARG A 2 -10.83 -8.45 -4.46
C ARG A 2 -9.87 -9.30 -5.32
N THR A 3 -9.90 -9.02 -6.62
CA THR A 3 -8.95 -9.50 -7.65
C THR A 3 -7.47 -9.26 -7.36
N LEU A 4 -7.07 -8.30 -6.50
CA LEU A 4 -5.64 -8.06 -6.22
C LEU A 4 -5.12 -9.12 -5.25
N ILE A 5 -5.86 -9.34 -4.15
CA ILE A 5 -5.54 -10.38 -3.16
C ILE A 5 -5.67 -11.76 -3.82
N ASP A 6 -6.76 -11.97 -4.57
CA ASP A 6 -6.98 -13.21 -5.31
C ASP A 6 -5.84 -13.47 -6.31
N PHE A 7 -5.25 -12.41 -6.89
CA PHE A 7 -4.15 -12.52 -7.84
C PHE A 7 -2.80 -12.85 -7.19
N VAL A 8 -2.46 -12.19 -6.08
CA VAL A 8 -1.22 -12.51 -5.35
C VAL A 8 -1.27 -13.95 -4.85
N LEU A 9 -2.43 -14.38 -4.33
CA LEU A 9 -2.67 -15.78 -3.96
C LEU A 9 -2.65 -16.73 -5.16
N PHE A 10 -3.16 -16.31 -6.33
CA PHE A 10 -3.12 -17.09 -7.56
C PHE A 10 -1.69 -17.32 -8.06
N SER A 11 -0.85 -16.29 -8.04
CA SER A 11 0.55 -16.39 -8.51
C SER A 11 1.34 -17.38 -7.66
N TYR A 12 1.18 -17.31 -6.34
CA TYR A 12 1.78 -18.29 -5.43
C TYR A 12 1.18 -19.69 -5.63
N SER A 13 -0.14 -19.81 -5.69
CA SER A 13 -0.81 -21.11 -5.92
C SER A 13 -0.35 -21.77 -7.22
N TYR A 14 -0.19 -20.97 -8.29
CA TYR A 14 0.31 -21.45 -9.56
C TYR A 14 1.76 -21.94 -9.46
N ALA A 15 2.66 -21.16 -8.86
CA ALA A 15 4.04 -21.57 -8.68
C ALA A 15 4.18 -22.81 -7.78
N ALA A 16 3.41 -22.90 -6.70
CA ALA A 16 3.38 -24.05 -5.79
C ALA A 16 2.88 -25.32 -6.47
N VAL A 17 1.77 -25.25 -7.23
CA VAL A 17 1.19 -26.41 -7.94
C VAL A 17 2.13 -26.98 -9.01
N ASN A 18 3.00 -26.14 -9.59
CA ASN A 18 3.97 -26.58 -10.59
C ASN A 18 5.32 -27.03 -10.00
N ASN A 19 5.42 -27.21 -8.68
CA ASN A 19 6.67 -27.58 -7.97
C ASN A 19 7.84 -26.63 -8.26
N HIS A 20 7.54 -25.35 -8.45
CA HIS A 20 8.55 -24.34 -8.71
C HIS A 20 9.13 -23.70 -7.44
N LEU A 21 8.69 -24.15 -6.26
CA LEU A 21 8.98 -23.56 -4.95
C LEU A 21 9.28 -24.68 -3.93
N GLU A 22 10.48 -24.67 -3.33
CA GLU A 22 10.82 -25.54 -2.19
C GLU A 22 10.48 -24.88 -0.83
N PRO A 23 10.70 -23.56 -0.62
CA PRO A 23 10.20 -22.91 0.59
C PRO A 23 8.68 -22.92 0.67
N ILE A 24 8.15 -23.16 1.88
CA ILE A 24 6.72 -23.04 2.17
C ILE A 24 6.21 -21.63 1.85
N LEU A 25 7.07 -20.61 1.90
CA LEU A 25 6.70 -19.27 1.48
C LEU A 25 7.93 -18.50 0.96
N ASN A 26 7.86 -18.10 -0.30
CA ASN A 26 8.90 -17.33 -0.98
C ASN A 26 8.56 -15.84 -1.01
N PHE A 27 9.51 -15.01 -1.42
CA PHE A 27 9.23 -13.59 -1.69
C PHE A 27 8.08 -13.47 -2.70
N VAL A 28 7.22 -12.47 -2.50
CA VAL A 28 6.10 -12.22 -3.43
C VAL A 28 6.63 -11.98 -4.83
N SER A 29 7.73 -11.22 -4.94
CA SER A 29 8.39 -10.92 -6.21
C SER A 29 8.92 -12.16 -6.92
N ASP A 30 9.53 -13.11 -6.19
CA ASP A 30 10.03 -14.37 -6.74
C ASP A 30 8.86 -15.21 -7.33
N SER A 31 7.70 -15.24 -6.66
CA SER A 31 6.49 -15.89 -7.21
C SER A 31 5.85 -15.13 -8.38
N GLY A 32 6.09 -13.82 -8.46
CA GLY A 32 5.62 -12.92 -9.50
C GLY A 32 6.47 -12.92 -10.78
N SER A 33 7.67 -13.52 -10.75
CA SER A 33 8.60 -13.59 -11.89
C SER A 33 8.10 -14.48 -13.04
N TYR A 34 7.11 -15.36 -12.82
CA TYR A 34 6.60 -16.26 -13.86
C TYR A 34 5.81 -15.52 -14.96
N GLU A 35 6.09 -15.82 -16.22
CA GLU A 35 5.70 -14.99 -17.39
C GLU A 35 4.21 -14.65 -17.49
N ARG A 36 3.31 -15.56 -17.08
CA ARG A 36 1.86 -15.36 -17.21
C ARG A 36 1.24 -14.54 -16.07
N SER A 37 1.82 -14.57 -14.86
CA SER A 37 1.33 -13.80 -13.71
C SER A 37 1.89 -12.38 -13.72
N ALA A 38 3.15 -12.18 -14.11
CA ALA A 38 3.83 -10.88 -14.06
C ALA A 38 3.04 -9.71 -14.69
N GLY A 39 2.49 -9.90 -15.89
CA GLY A 39 1.76 -8.83 -16.59
C GLY A 39 0.46 -8.40 -15.88
N LEU A 40 -0.26 -9.35 -15.29
CA LEU A 40 -1.46 -9.06 -14.50
C LEU A 40 -1.13 -8.39 -13.16
N PHE A 41 -0.01 -8.77 -12.54
CA PHE A 41 0.51 -8.13 -11.34
C PHE A 41 0.82 -6.65 -11.60
N ALA A 42 1.61 -6.38 -12.65
CA ALA A 42 1.96 -5.04 -13.08
C ALA A 42 0.72 -4.20 -13.38
N GLN A 43 -0.20 -4.72 -14.20
CA GLN A 43 -1.44 -4.01 -14.54
C GLN A 43 -2.28 -3.66 -13.32
N CYS A 44 -2.36 -4.57 -12.34
CA CYS A 44 -3.11 -4.32 -11.12
C CYS A 44 -2.49 -3.22 -10.26
N LEU A 45 -1.15 -3.17 -10.19
CA LEU A 45 -0.41 -2.10 -9.52
C LEU A 45 -0.59 -0.77 -10.25
N ASP A 46 -0.53 -0.76 -11.59
CA ASP A 46 -0.69 0.45 -12.40
C ASP A 46 -2.10 1.04 -12.25
N LEU A 47 -3.13 0.19 -12.21
CA LEU A 47 -4.51 0.63 -12.00
C LEU A 47 -4.74 1.25 -10.61
N SER A 48 -3.88 0.98 -9.63
CA SER A 48 -3.96 1.61 -8.30
C SER A 48 -3.79 3.13 -8.38
N ALA A 49 -3.08 3.64 -9.39
CA ALA A 49 -2.86 5.06 -9.62
C ALA A 49 -4.17 5.86 -9.72
N PHE A 50 -5.15 5.31 -10.45
CA PHE A 50 -6.46 5.95 -10.62
C PHE A 50 -7.20 6.10 -9.29
N PHE A 51 -7.10 5.11 -8.40
CA PHE A 51 -7.75 5.17 -7.08
C PHE A 51 -7.10 6.22 -6.19
N LEU A 52 -5.77 6.34 -6.21
CA LEU A 52 -5.04 7.34 -5.43
C LEU A 52 -5.36 8.76 -5.91
N TRP A 53 -5.40 8.97 -7.24
CA TRP A 53 -5.78 10.26 -7.83
C TRP A 53 -7.24 10.63 -7.55
N ALA A 54 -8.18 9.69 -7.74
CA ALA A 54 -9.59 9.91 -7.45
C ALA A 54 -9.80 10.25 -5.97
N ARG A 55 -9.05 9.61 -5.06
CA ARG A 55 -9.10 9.92 -3.63
C ARG A 55 -8.61 11.34 -3.35
N TYR A 56 -7.52 11.76 -3.97
CA TYR A 56 -7.02 13.14 -3.85
C TYR A 56 -8.10 14.16 -4.27
N LYS A 57 -8.74 13.94 -5.43
CA LYS A 57 -9.80 14.83 -5.96
C LYS A 57 -11.02 14.86 -5.02
N GLN A 58 -11.46 13.72 -4.51
CA GLN A 58 -12.54 13.65 -3.52
C GLN A 58 -12.20 14.45 -2.25
N LEU A 59 -11.01 14.25 -1.68
CA LEU A 59 -10.56 14.96 -0.49
C LEU A 59 -10.45 16.47 -0.74
N LYS A 60 -9.95 16.86 -1.92
CA LYS A 60 -9.86 18.28 -2.33
C LYS A 60 -11.25 18.91 -2.37
N HIS A 61 -12.22 18.25 -3.00
CA HIS A 61 -13.61 18.70 -3.02
C HIS A 61 -14.20 18.86 -1.61
N TYR A 62 -14.00 17.87 -0.74
CA TYR A 62 -14.47 17.96 0.65
C TYR A 62 -13.89 19.18 1.38
N LEU A 63 -12.57 19.40 1.27
CA LEU A 63 -11.87 20.43 2.01
C LEU A 63 -12.09 21.84 1.46
N GLN A 64 -12.38 21.99 0.16
CA GLN A 64 -12.44 23.28 -0.52
C GLN A 64 -13.85 23.73 -0.87
N VAL A 65 -14.81 22.81 -0.96
CA VAL A 65 -16.19 23.10 -1.39
C VAL A 65 -17.15 22.68 -0.28
N LYS A 66 -17.28 21.37 -0.05
CA LYS A 66 -18.33 20.81 0.83
C LYS A 66 -18.27 21.35 2.26
N ILE A 67 -17.08 21.33 2.89
CA ILE A 67 -16.93 21.79 4.28
C ILE A 67 -17.15 23.31 4.40
N PRO A 68 -16.54 24.17 3.55
CA PRO A 68 -16.87 25.59 3.53
C PRO A 68 -18.37 25.88 3.37
N GLU A 69 -19.06 25.18 2.46
CA GLU A 69 -20.51 25.34 2.26
C GLU A 69 -21.30 24.95 3.52
N MET A 70 -20.95 23.85 4.20
CA MET A 70 -21.56 23.44 5.47
C MET A 70 -21.37 24.47 6.58
N ILE A 71 -20.21 25.14 6.62
CA ILE A 71 -19.94 26.19 7.60
C ILE A 71 -20.79 27.44 7.29
N MET A 72 -20.91 27.80 6.01
CA MET A 72 -21.70 28.97 5.58
C MET A 72 -23.21 28.75 5.72
N SER A 73 -23.70 27.53 5.52
CA SER A 73 -25.12 27.18 5.65
C SER A 73 -25.59 27.12 7.12
N ASN A 74 -24.71 27.42 8.08
CA ASN A 74 -25.00 27.50 9.50
C ASN A 74 -25.57 26.18 10.07
N ASP A 75 -25.20 25.04 9.47
CA ASP A 75 -25.54 23.72 10.00
C ASP A 75 -24.84 23.60 11.36
N GLY A 76 -25.61 23.79 12.44
CA GLY A 76 -25.17 24.09 13.82
C GLY A 76 -24.37 23.01 14.53
N GLN A 77 -23.75 22.09 13.78
CA GLN A 77 -22.93 20.99 14.27
C GLN A 77 -21.45 21.36 14.47
N LEU A 78 -20.95 22.44 13.84
CA LEU A 78 -19.55 22.86 14.01
C LEU A 78 -19.38 23.76 15.24
N LYS A 79 -19.12 23.11 16.38
CA LYS A 79 -18.87 23.72 17.70
C LYS A 79 -17.55 24.53 17.83
N TYR A 80 -16.90 24.90 16.72
CA TYR A 80 -15.54 25.48 16.70
C TYR A 80 -15.53 26.94 16.24
N GLU A 81 -14.57 27.72 16.77
CA GLU A 81 -14.27 29.05 16.25
C GLU A 81 -13.85 28.99 14.77
N ILE A 82 -14.45 29.85 13.93
CA ILE A 82 -14.23 29.92 12.48
C ILE A 82 -12.72 30.02 12.14
N GLY A 83 -11.95 30.78 12.93
CA GLY A 83 -10.51 30.90 12.75
C GLY A 83 -9.73 29.59 12.95
N SER A 84 -10.16 28.76 13.90
CA SER A 84 -9.56 27.44 14.16
C SER A 84 -9.88 26.44 13.06
N ILE A 85 -11.12 26.46 12.55
CA ILE A 85 -11.55 25.61 11.44
C ILE A 85 -10.75 25.92 10.18
N ARG A 86 -10.58 27.21 9.83
CA ARG A 86 -9.81 27.63 8.66
C ARG A 86 -8.36 27.13 8.71
N LYS A 87 -7.68 27.30 9.85
CA LYS A 87 -6.31 26.77 10.03
C LYS A 87 -6.24 25.25 9.87
N THR A 88 -7.27 24.54 10.34
CA THR A 88 -7.38 23.08 10.19
C THR A 88 -7.56 22.69 8.73
N LEU A 89 -8.44 23.36 7.99
CA LEU A 89 -8.64 23.13 6.55
C LEU A 89 -7.37 23.39 5.73
N ASP A 90 -6.63 24.46 6.02
CA ASP A 90 -5.37 24.76 5.34
C ASP A 90 -4.34 23.65 5.57
N ARG A 91 -4.25 23.13 6.79
CA ARG A 91 -3.37 22.01 7.13
C ARG A 91 -3.78 20.73 6.40
N LEU A 92 -5.08 20.41 6.38
CA LEU A 92 -5.59 19.23 5.69
C LEU A 92 -5.39 19.32 4.17
N ASN A 93 -5.55 20.50 3.57
CA ASN A 93 -5.27 20.72 2.15
C ASN A 93 -3.79 20.46 1.82
N ARG A 94 -2.86 20.95 2.65
CA ARG A 94 -1.43 20.68 2.50
C ARG A 94 -1.12 19.18 2.60
N ILE A 95 -1.71 18.50 3.59
CA ILE A 95 -1.52 17.05 3.76
C ILE A 95 -2.10 16.27 2.57
N ASN A 96 -3.25 16.68 2.05
CA ASN A 96 -3.84 16.06 0.85
C ASN A 96 -2.91 16.20 -0.36
N TYR A 97 -2.31 17.38 -0.55
CA TYR A 97 -1.34 17.61 -1.62
C TYR A 97 -0.05 16.79 -1.43
N VAL A 98 0.52 16.75 -0.22
CA VAL A 98 1.68 15.89 0.08
C VAL A 98 1.34 14.42 -0.16
N SER A 99 0.13 13.99 0.21
CA SER A 99 -0.33 12.61 -0.03
C SER A 99 -0.42 12.28 -1.52
N LEU A 100 -0.77 13.25 -2.37
CA LEU A 100 -0.73 13.09 -3.83
C LEU A 100 0.71 12.92 -4.34
N LEU A 101 1.66 13.72 -3.85
CA LEU A 101 3.07 13.58 -4.23
C LEU A 101 3.62 12.21 -3.81
N LEU A 102 3.33 11.78 -2.58
CA LEU A 102 3.68 10.43 -2.10
C LEU A 102 3.04 9.35 -2.99
N SER A 103 1.81 9.56 -3.42
CA SER A 103 1.12 8.62 -4.32
C SER A 103 1.83 8.52 -5.67
N PHE A 104 2.26 9.63 -6.27
CA PHE A 104 3.01 9.62 -7.52
C PHE A 104 4.32 8.84 -7.41
N VAL A 105 5.09 9.06 -6.34
CA VAL A 105 6.33 8.31 -6.09
C VAL A 105 6.04 6.83 -5.85
N ALA A 106 4.99 6.51 -5.08
CA ALA A 106 4.58 5.12 -4.83
C ALA A 106 4.14 4.41 -6.12
N ILE A 107 3.39 5.07 -7.00
CA ILE A 107 2.99 4.54 -8.31
C ILE A 107 4.24 4.27 -9.17
N PHE A 108 5.18 5.21 -9.20
CA PHE A 108 6.45 5.00 -9.90
C PHE A 108 7.19 3.77 -9.35
N CYS A 109 7.32 3.64 -8.03
CA CYS A 109 7.94 2.47 -7.41
C CYS A 109 7.20 1.17 -7.73
N MET A 110 5.86 1.20 -7.72
CA MET A 110 5.02 0.08 -8.13
C MET A 110 5.25 -0.34 -9.58
N THR A 111 5.36 0.63 -10.50
CA THR A 111 5.67 0.35 -11.91
C THR A 111 7.05 -0.27 -12.04
N MET A 112 8.03 0.13 -11.22
CA MET A 112 9.36 -0.47 -11.22
C MET A 112 9.31 -1.94 -10.78
N VAL A 113 8.67 -2.22 -9.64
CA VAL A 113 8.55 -3.57 -9.07
C VAL A 113 7.72 -4.49 -9.97
N GLY A 114 6.65 -3.97 -10.57
CA GLY A 114 5.74 -4.73 -11.42
C GLY A 114 6.32 -5.06 -12.80
N ASN A 115 7.09 -4.13 -13.40
CA ASN A 115 7.56 -4.28 -14.78
C ASN A 115 9.02 -4.77 -14.88
N PHE A 116 9.86 -4.59 -13.86
CA PHE A 116 11.23 -5.11 -13.84
C PHE A 116 11.31 -6.27 -12.86
N ARG A 117 11.49 -7.49 -13.38
CA ARG A 117 11.54 -8.72 -12.57
C ARG A 117 12.86 -8.87 -11.82
N CYS A 118 12.85 -9.70 -10.77
CA CYS A 118 14.04 -10.01 -9.96
C CYS A 118 15.19 -10.62 -10.80
N ASN A 119 14.89 -11.54 -11.71
CA ASN A 119 15.87 -12.18 -12.59
C ASN A 119 16.43 -11.26 -13.70
N GLU A 120 15.67 -10.26 -14.13
CA GLU A 120 16.06 -9.38 -15.25
C GLU A 120 16.84 -8.15 -14.76
N PHE A 121 16.36 -7.49 -13.70
CA PHE A 121 16.98 -6.26 -13.19
C PHE A 121 16.79 -6.12 -11.67
N PHE A 122 17.46 -6.98 -10.91
CA PHE A 122 17.35 -7.05 -9.45
C PHE A 122 17.53 -5.70 -8.73
N LEU A 123 18.56 -4.93 -9.07
CA LEU A 123 18.85 -3.66 -8.36
C LEU A 123 17.70 -2.66 -8.47
N LEU A 124 17.14 -2.51 -9.67
CA LEU A 124 16.04 -1.59 -9.94
C LEU A 124 14.76 -2.06 -9.23
N HIS A 125 14.49 -3.37 -9.28
CA HIS A 125 13.39 -4.00 -8.55
C HIS A 125 13.51 -3.75 -7.04
N ALA A 126 14.69 -3.99 -6.47
CA ALA A 126 14.97 -3.83 -5.04
C ALA A 126 14.81 -2.37 -4.59
N ILE A 127 15.31 -1.40 -5.37
CA ILE A 127 15.12 0.03 -5.08
C ILE A 127 13.63 0.38 -5.08
N GLY A 128 12.88 -0.07 -6.08
CA GLY A 128 11.43 0.14 -6.16
C GLY A 128 10.70 -0.47 -4.96
N GLY A 129 11.03 -1.72 -4.59
CA GLY A 129 10.42 -2.44 -3.47
C GLY A 129 10.69 -1.77 -2.13
N ILE A 130 11.95 -1.43 -1.85
CA ILE A 130 12.34 -0.74 -0.61
C ILE A 130 11.59 0.59 -0.49
N LEU A 131 11.64 1.45 -1.53
CA LEU A 131 10.95 2.73 -1.50
C LEU A 131 9.44 2.57 -1.30
N LEU A 132 8.82 1.63 -2.01
CA LEU A 132 7.39 1.35 -1.87
C LEU A 132 7.01 0.93 -0.44
N PHE A 133 7.79 0.02 0.16
CA PHE A 133 7.52 -0.50 1.50
C PHE A 133 7.60 0.58 2.60
N TYR A 134 8.43 1.61 2.43
CA TYR A 134 8.49 2.73 3.38
C TYR A 134 7.49 3.85 3.06
N LEU A 135 7.26 4.17 1.79
CA LEU A 135 6.36 5.27 1.41
C LEU A 135 4.90 4.93 1.67
N TRP A 136 4.51 3.67 1.52
CA TRP A 136 3.11 3.26 1.65
C TRP A 136 2.55 3.40 3.08
N PRO A 137 3.25 2.98 4.15
CA PRO A 137 2.83 3.27 5.52
C PRO A 137 2.69 4.77 5.78
N VAL A 138 3.61 5.61 5.28
CA VAL A 138 3.52 7.07 5.43
C VAL A 138 2.24 7.61 4.79
N TYR A 139 1.94 7.18 3.56
CA TYR A 139 0.68 7.51 2.89
C TYR A 139 -0.54 7.07 3.71
N THR A 140 -0.52 5.84 4.24
CA THR A 140 -1.59 5.30 5.09
C THR A 140 -1.79 6.15 6.36
N GLY A 141 -0.70 6.61 6.98
CA GLY A 141 -0.72 7.55 8.11
C GLY A 141 -1.39 8.89 7.74
N CYS A 142 -1.07 9.46 6.58
CA CYS A 142 -1.74 10.66 6.08
C CYS A 142 -3.25 10.43 5.88
N MET A 143 -3.64 9.28 5.32
CA MET A 143 -5.06 8.92 5.15
C MET A 143 -5.78 8.75 6.48
N ILE A 144 -5.15 8.12 7.49
CA ILE A 144 -5.71 8.00 8.83
C ILE A 144 -5.95 9.38 9.43
N TYR A 145 -4.95 10.26 9.38
CA TYR A 145 -5.05 11.61 9.93
C TYR A 145 -6.19 12.40 9.30
N MET A 146 -6.27 12.44 7.96
CA MET A 146 -7.33 13.13 7.25
C MET A 146 -8.71 12.55 7.58
N ASN A 147 -8.85 11.21 7.54
CA ASN A 147 -10.12 10.55 7.82
C ASN A 147 -10.57 10.75 9.27
N HIS A 148 -9.62 10.84 10.22
CA HIS A 148 -9.94 11.14 11.60
C HIS A 148 -10.59 12.51 11.74
N HIS A 149 -10.07 13.54 11.06
CA HIS A 149 -10.66 14.87 11.05
C HIS A 149 -12.00 14.92 10.31
N LEU A 150 -12.10 14.28 9.13
CA LEU A 150 -13.35 14.19 8.37
C LEU A 150 -14.47 13.50 9.16
N TYR A 151 -14.14 12.52 10.02
CA TYR A 151 -15.10 11.87 10.90
C TYR A 151 -15.38 12.65 12.20
N ARG A 152 -14.35 13.03 12.95
CA ARG A 152 -14.51 13.60 14.29
C ARG A 152 -15.02 15.03 14.25
N THR A 153 -14.45 15.84 13.36
CA THR A 153 -14.73 17.29 13.25
C THR A 153 -15.88 17.56 12.31
N PHE A 154 -15.86 16.97 11.11
CA PHE A 154 -16.79 17.37 10.04
C PHE A 154 -17.96 16.39 9.82
N LYS A 155 -17.92 15.19 10.40
CA LYS A 155 -18.99 14.17 10.29
C LYS A 155 -19.31 13.72 8.85
N ILE A 156 -18.37 13.85 7.92
CA ILE A 156 -18.56 13.52 6.49
C ILE A 156 -18.21 12.05 6.20
N GLU A 157 -17.26 11.47 6.94
CA GLU A 157 -16.78 10.10 6.71
C GLU A 157 -16.87 9.22 7.96
N SER A 158 -16.72 7.90 7.78
CA SER A 158 -16.71 6.92 8.87
C SER A 158 -15.36 6.85 9.62
N PRO A 159 -15.32 6.35 10.88
CA PRO A 159 -14.08 6.15 11.63
C PRO A 159 -13.02 5.36 10.85
N PRO A 160 -11.72 5.70 10.94
CA PRO A 160 -10.66 5.00 10.21
C PRO A 160 -10.13 3.74 10.92
N LEU A 161 -10.93 3.00 11.70
CA LEU A 161 -10.46 1.88 12.53
C LEU A 161 -9.70 0.80 11.72
N THR A 162 -10.25 0.35 10.59
CA THR A 162 -9.58 -0.64 9.73
C THR A 162 -8.27 -0.13 9.16
N LEU A 163 -8.16 1.18 8.86
CA LEU A 163 -6.92 1.78 8.40
C LEU A 163 -5.88 1.82 9.52
N ILE A 164 -6.29 2.14 10.76
CA ILE A 164 -5.39 2.14 11.92
C ILE A 164 -4.84 0.74 12.19
N LEU A 165 -5.72 -0.28 12.23
CA LEU A 165 -5.30 -1.67 12.40
C LEU A 165 -4.36 -2.11 11.27
N GLY A 166 -4.72 -1.79 10.02
CA GLY A 166 -3.88 -2.05 8.85
C GLY A 166 -2.51 -1.37 8.97
N PHE A 167 -2.45 -0.12 9.43
CA PHE A 167 -1.19 0.62 9.60
C PHE A 167 -0.30 0.00 10.68
N ILE A 168 -0.86 -0.44 11.81
CA ILE A 168 -0.10 -1.16 12.84
C ILE A 168 0.47 -2.46 12.28
N ILE A 169 -0.34 -3.23 11.54
CA ILE A 169 0.10 -4.45 10.86
C ILE A 169 1.24 -4.11 9.89
N GLN A 170 1.10 -3.06 9.09
CA GLN A 170 2.16 -2.62 8.16
C GLN A 170 3.48 -2.36 8.88
N LEU A 171 3.46 -1.61 9.99
CA LEU A 171 4.69 -1.29 10.73
C LEU A 171 5.34 -2.54 11.33
N VAL A 172 4.55 -3.42 11.93
CA VAL A 172 5.06 -4.67 12.53
C VAL A 172 5.63 -5.59 11.44
N SER A 173 4.87 -5.80 10.37
CA SER A 173 5.31 -6.61 9.22
C SER A 173 6.56 -6.05 8.55
N LEU A 174 6.67 -4.73 8.41
CA LEU A 174 7.85 -4.08 7.86
C LEU A 174 9.10 -4.36 8.70
N VAL A 175 9.00 -4.17 10.02
CA VAL A 175 10.11 -4.43 10.95
C VAL A 175 10.51 -5.91 10.92
N PHE A 176 9.54 -6.82 10.98
CA PHE A 176 9.81 -8.26 10.96
C PHE A 176 10.46 -8.67 9.64
N MET A 177 9.90 -8.23 8.51
CA MET A 177 10.45 -8.51 7.19
C MET A 177 11.92 -8.12 7.10
N PHE A 178 12.31 -6.91 7.54
CA PHE A 178 13.71 -6.48 7.47
C PHE A 178 14.62 -7.24 8.44
N ILE A 179 14.20 -7.44 9.69
CA ILE A 179 15.03 -8.15 10.68
C ILE A 179 15.25 -9.60 10.25
N PHE A 180 14.18 -10.32 9.92
CA PHE A 180 14.25 -11.74 9.61
C PHE A 180 14.94 -11.99 8.27
N ASN A 181 14.71 -11.18 7.24
CA ASN A 181 15.46 -11.32 5.98
C ASN A 181 16.93 -10.95 6.13
N ALA A 182 17.29 -10.00 7.00
CA ALA A 182 18.70 -9.72 7.30
C ALA A 182 19.38 -10.91 7.99
N MET A 183 18.71 -11.53 8.96
CA MET A 183 19.20 -12.75 9.63
C MET A 183 19.33 -13.92 8.63
N ALA A 184 18.33 -14.11 7.78
CA ALA A 184 18.33 -15.11 6.73
C ALA A 184 19.51 -14.91 5.77
N MET A 185 19.74 -13.68 5.30
CA MET A 185 20.86 -13.32 4.43
C MET A 185 22.22 -13.61 5.09
N VAL A 186 22.39 -13.29 6.38
CA VAL A 186 23.65 -13.56 7.09
C VAL A 186 23.93 -15.06 7.20
N GLN A 187 22.89 -15.88 7.41
CA GLN A 187 23.05 -17.34 7.56
C GLN A 187 23.18 -18.08 6.23
N PHE A 188 22.43 -17.66 5.22
CA PHE A 188 22.46 -18.27 3.89
C PHE A 188 23.69 -17.85 3.08
N GLY A 189 24.23 -16.67 3.37
CA GLY A 189 25.33 -16.06 2.65
C GLY A 189 24.84 -15.05 1.61
N TRP A 190 25.54 -13.93 1.52
CA TRP A 190 25.15 -12.79 0.68
C TRP A 190 24.95 -13.15 -0.79
N ASN A 191 25.91 -13.84 -1.41
CA ASN A 191 25.85 -14.18 -2.84
C ASN A 191 24.67 -15.10 -3.15
N ARG A 192 24.43 -16.08 -2.27
CA ARG A 192 23.32 -17.03 -2.37
C ARG A 192 21.98 -16.33 -2.23
N PHE A 193 21.86 -15.45 -1.22
CA PHE A 193 20.65 -14.69 -0.95
C PHE A 193 20.22 -13.81 -2.13
N PHE A 194 21.14 -13.21 -2.87
CA PHE A 194 20.80 -12.38 -4.02
C PHE A 194 20.56 -13.18 -5.32
N THR A 195 20.80 -14.49 -5.31
CA THR A 195 20.56 -15.38 -6.46
C THR A 195 19.15 -15.98 -6.38
N GLU A 196 18.24 -15.57 -7.25
CA GLU A 196 16.83 -16.02 -7.24
C GLU A 196 16.70 -17.54 -7.30
N GLN A 197 17.45 -18.20 -8.19
CA GLN A 197 17.41 -19.65 -8.32
C GLN A 197 17.79 -20.38 -7.03
N GLU A 198 18.72 -19.83 -6.24
CA GLU A 198 19.09 -20.43 -4.97
C GLU A 198 18.04 -20.17 -3.89
N ARG A 199 17.39 -19.00 -3.88
CA ARG A 199 16.29 -18.72 -2.96
C ARG A 199 15.08 -19.62 -3.19
N LEU A 200 14.71 -19.85 -4.45
CA LEU A 200 13.55 -20.66 -4.84
C LEU A 200 13.67 -22.13 -4.41
N HIS A 201 14.91 -22.62 -4.26
CA HIS A 201 15.21 -24.00 -3.88
C HIS A 201 15.82 -24.11 -2.49
N TRP A 202 15.67 -23.08 -1.65
CA TRP A 202 16.19 -23.07 -0.29
C TRP A 202 15.41 -24.07 0.57
N THR A 203 16.08 -25.12 1.04
CA THR A 203 15.43 -26.22 1.77
C THR A 203 15.43 -26.00 3.29
N SER A 204 14.55 -26.71 4.01
CA SER A 204 14.41 -26.58 5.48
C SER A 204 15.63 -27.00 6.28
N ASP A 205 16.52 -27.78 5.68
CA ASP A 205 17.75 -28.26 6.31
C ASP A 205 18.90 -27.26 6.17
N GLU A 206 18.75 -26.22 5.34
CA GLU A 206 19.77 -25.21 5.13
C GLU A 206 19.72 -24.07 6.17
N PRO A 207 20.88 -23.50 6.54
CA PRO A 207 20.95 -22.39 7.48
C PRO A 207 20.08 -21.21 7.05
N GLY A 208 19.36 -20.60 8.00
CA GLY A 208 18.56 -19.40 7.77
C GLY A 208 17.17 -19.62 7.17
N TYR A 209 16.79 -20.85 6.81
CA TYR A 209 15.51 -21.15 6.16
C TYR A 209 14.30 -20.58 6.92
N TRP A 210 14.20 -20.82 8.23
CA TRP A 210 13.05 -20.33 9.01
C TRP A 210 13.04 -18.81 9.16
N PHE A 211 14.20 -18.16 9.16
CA PHE A 211 14.25 -16.70 9.11
C PHE A 211 13.79 -16.18 7.76
N HIS A 212 14.13 -16.86 6.66
CA HIS A 212 13.60 -16.54 5.34
C HIS A 212 12.07 -16.67 5.30
N VAL A 213 11.51 -17.80 5.75
CA VAL A 213 10.05 -18.03 5.77
C VAL A 213 9.30 -17.00 6.61
N ILE A 214 9.83 -16.61 7.78
CA ILE A 214 9.21 -15.56 8.60
C ILE A 214 9.33 -14.19 7.93
N GLY A 215 10.49 -13.90 7.32
CA GLY A 215 10.75 -12.66 6.60
C GLY A 215 9.83 -12.48 5.39
N THR A 216 9.71 -13.50 4.55
CA THR A 216 8.77 -13.52 3.40
C THR A 216 7.33 -13.51 3.88
N GLY A 217 6.97 -14.29 4.90
CA GLY A 217 5.63 -14.25 5.48
C GLY A 217 5.22 -12.85 5.96
N SER A 218 6.18 -12.11 6.52
CA SER A 218 5.96 -10.72 6.92
C SER A 218 5.76 -9.79 5.71
N GLU A 219 6.50 -9.99 4.62
CA GLU A 219 6.28 -9.28 3.34
C GLU A 219 4.87 -9.54 2.78
N TRP A 220 4.42 -10.79 2.76
CA TRP A 220 3.08 -11.16 2.31
C TRP A 220 1.98 -10.43 3.11
N VAL A 221 2.10 -10.45 4.43
CA VAL A 221 1.15 -9.75 5.31
C VAL A 221 1.19 -8.23 5.07
N LEU A 222 2.38 -7.66 4.85
CA LEU A 222 2.56 -6.25 4.50
C LEU A 222 1.80 -5.90 3.21
N LEU A 223 2.02 -6.64 2.13
CA LEU A 223 1.37 -6.40 0.84
C LEU A 223 -0.15 -6.61 0.87
N ILE A 224 -0.63 -7.63 1.58
CA ILE A 224 -2.08 -7.82 1.80
C ILE A 224 -2.68 -6.63 2.55
N SER A 225 -1.98 -6.10 3.56
CA SER A 225 -2.46 -4.94 4.31
C SER A 225 -2.48 -3.65 3.46
N PHE A 226 -1.59 -3.52 2.46
CA PHE A 226 -1.63 -2.44 1.47
C PHE A 226 -2.88 -2.54 0.59
N ALA A 227 -3.20 -3.76 0.13
CA ALA A 227 -4.43 -4.03 -0.62
C ALA A 227 -5.69 -3.68 0.18
N VAL A 228 -5.73 -4.05 1.47
CA VAL A 228 -6.83 -3.70 2.39
C VAL A 228 -6.96 -2.18 2.56
N THR A 229 -5.84 -1.44 2.59
CA THR A 229 -5.83 0.02 2.64
C THR A 229 -6.51 0.62 1.40
N LEU A 230 -6.14 0.16 0.20
CA LEU A 230 -6.78 0.57 -1.06
C LEU A 230 -8.28 0.26 -1.07
N LEU A 231 -8.68 -0.92 -0.57
CA LEU A 231 -10.09 -1.31 -0.46
C LEU A 231 -10.87 -0.37 0.47
N CYS A 232 -10.30 0.00 1.62
CA CYS A 232 -10.90 0.94 2.55
C CYS A 232 -11.11 2.32 1.92
N ILE A 233 -10.11 2.81 1.19
CA ILE A 233 -10.17 4.10 0.48
C ILE A 233 -11.23 4.04 -0.63
N SER A 234 -11.25 2.96 -1.40
CA SER A 234 -12.21 2.77 -2.49
C SER A 234 -13.65 2.67 -2.02
N LYS A 235 -13.88 2.03 -0.87
CA LYS A 235 -15.21 2.00 -0.23
C LYS A 235 -15.66 3.40 0.22
N ARG A 236 -14.74 4.26 0.65
CA ARG A 236 -15.05 5.67 1.01
C ARG A 236 -15.33 6.52 -0.22
N MET A 237 -14.57 6.32 -1.30
CA MET A 237 -14.82 6.94 -2.60
C MET A 237 -16.21 6.60 -3.12
N LYS A 238 -16.60 5.33 -3.09
CA LYS A 238 -17.93 4.88 -3.53
C LYS A 238 -19.09 5.54 -2.77
N LYS A 239 -18.87 5.94 -1.51
CA LYS A 239 -19.90 6.60 -0.68
C LYS A 239 -20.07 8.09 -0.98
N CYS A 240 -19.17 8.70 -1.76
CA CYS A 240 -19.36 10.07 -2.22
C CYS A 240 -20.49 10.11 -3.25
N ASN A 241 -21.52 10.90 -2.97
CA ASN A 241 -22.67 11.13 -3.86
C ASN A 241 -22.49 12.37 -4.76
N GLU A 242 -21.39 13.10 -4.61
CA GLU A 242 -21.13 14.39 -5.27
C GLU A 242 -20.06 14.28 -6.37
N TRP A 243 -19.81 13.09 -6.92
CA TRP A 243 -18.79 12.89 -7.96
C TRP A 243 -18.98 13.80 -9.18
N ASN A 244 -20.23 14.14 -9.51
CA ASN A 244 -20.58 15.06 -10.59
C ASN A 244 -20.21 16.53 -10.31
N LEU A 245 -19.93 16.89 -9.05
CA LEU A 245 -19.54 18.25 -8.63
C LEU A 245 -18.02 18.41 -8.51
N ILE A 246 -17.28 17.30 -8.55
CA ILE A 246 -15.82 17.30 -8.42
C ILE A 246 -15.21 17.77 -9.73
N ASN A 247 -14.51 18.91 -9.72
CA ASN A 247 -13.74 19.36 -10.88
C ASN A 247 -12.55 18.41 -11.15
N LEU A 248 -12.62 17.69 -12.27
CA LEU A 248 -11.59 16.76 -12.71
C LEU A 248 -10.41 17.45 -13.41
N GLY A 249 -10.57 18.70 -13.89
CA GLY A 249 -9.50 19.60 -14.33
C GLY A 249 -8.86 20.32 -13.16
#